data_AF-A0A967I1T7-F1
#
_entry.id   AF-A0A967I1T7-F1
#
_cell.length_a   1.000
_cell.length_b   1.000
_cell.length_c   1.000
_cell.angle_alpha   90.00
_cell.angle_beta   90.00
_cell.angle_gamma   90.00
#
_symmetry.space_group_name_H-M   'P 1'
#
loop_
_entity.id
_entity.type
_entity.pdbx_description
1 polymer ?
#
loop_
_entity_poly.entity_id
_entity_poly.type
_entity_poly.pdbx_seq_one_letter_code
_entity_poly.pdbx_strand_id
1 'polypeptide(L)'
;TFYITSPTFAIINEYPGRIPFYHLDLYRVDSAAEFSELGIEEILYGQGIVAIEWAERLGENLPEERLEVHLAFSDETSRSLIFHAFGASAKKLLDTFVVSYEGGGKIQ
;
A
#
# COMPACT_ATOMS: atom_id res chain seq x y z
N THR A 1 10.81 -13.13 15.15
CA THR A 1 10.81 -12.06 14.13
C THR A 1 10.08 -12.57 12.92
N PHE A 2 9.10 -11.83 12.40
CA PHE A 2 8.46 -12.14 11.12
C PHE A 2 9.32 -11.51 10.02
N TYR A 3 9.68 -12.29 9.01
CA TYR A 3 10.36 -11.78 7.83
C TYR A 3 9.31 -11.29 6.84
N ILE A 4 9.44 -10.05 6.38
CA ILE A 4 8.59 -9.51 5.31
C ILE A 4 9.18 -9.96 3.98
N THR A 5 8.37 -10.65 3.20
CA THR A 5 8.72 -11.18 1.88
C THR A 5 7.59 -10.87 0.93
N SER A 6 7.92 -10.58 -0.33
CA SER A 6 6.89 -10.31 -1.34
C SER A 6 5.91 -11.49 -1.44
N PRO A 7 4.59 -11.24 -1.36
CA PRO A 7 3.57 -12.26 -1.43
C PRO A 7 3.22 -12.66 -2.87
N THR A 8 4.02 -12.38 -3.91
CA THR A 8 3.62 -12.59 -5.32
C THR A 8 2.97 -13.95 -5.62
N PHE A 9 3.34 -15.04 -4.92
CA PHE A 9 2.69 -16.36 -5.06
C PHE A 9 1.58 -16.63 -4.06
N ALA A 10 1.69 -16.12 -2.84
CA ALA A 10 0.66 -16.26 -1.81
C ALA A 10 -0.51 -15.29 -2.02
N ILE A 11 -0.29 -14.24 -2.82
CA ILE A 11 -1.11 -13.04 -3.05
C ILE A 11 -1.27 -12.18 -1.79
N ILE A 12 -1.52 -12.80 -0.64
CA ILE A 12 -1.72 -12.17 0.66
C ILE A 12 -0.75 -12.79 1.67
N ASN A 13 -0.01 -11.94 2.38
CA ASN A 13 0.69 -12.32 3.62
C ASN A 13 0.09 -11.55 4.81
N GLU A 14 -0.19 -12.26 5.90
CA GLU A 14 -0.64 -11.68 7.17
C GLU A 14 0.47 -11.69 8.21
N TYR A 15 0.65 -10.56 8.87
CA TYR A 15 1.66 -10.38 9.89
C TYR A 15 1.02 -9.89 11.19
N PRO A 16 1.17 -10.64 12.31
CA PRO A 16 0.62 -10.22 13.57
C PRO A 16 1.45 -9.08 14.17
N GLY A 17 0.76 -8.13 14.82
CA GLY A 17 1.36 -6.98 15.47
C GLY A 17 0.35 -6.29 16.38
N ARG A 18 0.73 -5.13 16.94
CA ARG A 18 -0.23 -4.28 17.69
C ARG A 18 -1.44 -3.93 16.83
N ILE A 19 -1.19 -3.67 15.54
CA ILE A 19 -2.18 -3.55 14.49
C ILE A 19 -1.80 -4.64 13.47
N PRO A 20 -2.71 -5.55 13.09
CA PRO A 20 -2.44 -6.54 12.04
C PRO A 20 -2.00 -5.85 10.75
N PHE A 21 -0.99 -6.41 10.09
CA PHE A 21 -0.48 -5.92 8.82
C PHE A 21 -0.74 -6.95 7.72
N TYR A 22 -1.36 -6.50 6.64
CA TYR A 22 -1.67 -7.28 5.46
C TYR A 22 -0.85 -6.74 4.29
N HIS A 23 -0.09 -7.63 3.65
CA HIS A 23 0.68 -7.31 2.46
C HIS A 23 0.08 -8.07 1.29
N LEU A 24 -0.45 -7.34 0.31
CA LEU A 24 -1.05 -7.85 -0.90
C LEU A 24 -0.14 -7.56 -2.10
N ASP A 25 -0.01 -8.52 -3.01
CA ASP A 25 0.62 -8.35 -4.32
C ASP A 25 -0.34 -8.85 -5.40
N LEU A 26 -0.97 -7.89 -6.09
CA LEU A 26 -2.02 -8.17 -7.06
C LEU A 26 -1.50 -8.35 -8.49
N TYR A 27 -0.18 -8.45 -8.69
CA TYR A 27 0.43 -8.60 -10.02
C TYR A 27 -0.20 -9.73 -10.85
N ARG A 28 -0.61 -10.82 -10.18
CA ARG A 28 -1.17 -12.05 -10.79
C ARG A 28 -2.69 -12.15 -10.73
N VAL A 29 -3.39 -11.15 -10.20
CA VAL A 29 -4.85 -11.17 -10.10
C VAL A 29 -5.44 -10.41 -11.28
N ASP A 30 -6.23 -11.12 -12.10
CA ASP A 30 -6.67 -10.60 -13.40
C ASP A 30 -8.15 -10.21 -13.42
N SER A 31 -8.93 -10.53 -12.39
CA SER A 31 -10.36 -10.25 -12.35
C SER A 31 -10.91 -9.86 -10.98
N ALA A 32 -11.99 -9.07 -10.98
CA ALA A 32 -12.70 -8.70 -9.76
C ALA A 32 -13.35 -9.90 -9.05
N ALA A 33 -13.67 -10.98 -9.79
CA ALA A 33 -14.22 -12.21 -9.21
C ALA A 33 -13.21 -12.88 -8.25
N GLU A 34 -11.93 -12.88 -8.62
CA GLU A 34 -10.86 -13.41 -7.76
C GLU A 34 -10.71 -12.63 -6.46
N PHE A 35 -11.04 -11.33 -6.43
CA PHE A 35 -10.94 -10.54 -5.20
C PHE A 35 -11.87 -11.05 -4.10
N SER A 36 -13.10 -11.44 -4.47
CA SER A 36 -14.06 -11.99 -3.53
C SER A 36 -13.64 -13.39 -3.07
N GLU A 37 -13.13 -14.23 -3.98
CA GLU A 37 -12.65 -15.58 -3.62
C GLU A 37 -11.42 -15.55 -2.70
N LEU A 38 -10.56 -14.54 -2.86
CA LEU A 38 -9.35 -14.34 -2.05
C LEU A 38 -9.63 -13.60 -0.73
N GLY A 39 -10.86 -13.16 -0.47
CA GLY A 39 -11.22 -12.43 0.74
C GLY A 39 -10.60 -11.03 0.84
N ILE A 40 -10.29 -10.41 -0.30
CA ILE A 40 -9.61 -9.10 -0.34
C ILE A 40 -10.53 -8.00 0.19
N GLU A 41 -11.83 -8.08 -0.06
CA GLU A 41 -12.80 -7.09 0.41
C GLU A 41 -12.86 -7.05 1.95
N GLU A 42 -12.88 -8.21 2.59
CA GLU A 42 -12.87 -8.35 4.04
C GLU A 42 -11.58 -7.81 4.66
N ILE A 43 -10.45 -7.94 3.96
CA ILE A 43 -9.17 -7.37 4.39
C ILE A 43 -9.17 -5.85 4.26
N LEU A 44 -9.64 -5.32 3.13
CA LEU A 44 -9.68 -3.87 2.86
C LEU A 44 -10.56 -3.11 3.86
N TYR A 45 -11.71 -3.68 4.22
CA TYR A 45 -12.65 -3.09 5.17
C TYR A 45 -12.53 -3.64 6.60
N GLY A 46 -11.52 -4.49 6.82
CA GLY A 46 -11.23 -5.13 8.11
C GLY A 46 -10.47 -4.23 9.08
N GLN A 47 -9.93 -4.85 10.13
CA GLN A 47 -9.09 -4.16 11.10
C GLN A 47 -7.61 -4.41 10.79
N GLY A 48 -6.89 -3.37 10.39
CA GLY A 48 -5.45 -3.48 10.16
C GLY A 48 -4.89 -2.36 9.31
N ILE A 49 -3.63 -2.54 8.91
CA ILE A 49 -3.00 -1.76 7.84
C ILE A 49 -2.83 -2.69 6.66
N VAL A 50 -3.25 -2.24 5.48
CA VAL A 50 -3.11 -2.98 4.23
C VAL A 50 -2.13 -2.23 3.33
N ALA A 51 -1.08 -2.90 2.89
CA ALA A 51 -0.21 -2.42 1.81
C ALA A 51 -0.43 -3.30 0.58
N ILE A 52 -0.65 -2.67 -0.56
CA ILE A 52 -1.04 -3.35 -1.80
C ILE A 52 -0.07 -2.96 -2.89
N GLU A 53 0.69 -3.93 -3.39
CA GLU A 53 1.46 -3.80 -4.63
C GLU A 53 0.54 -4.04 -5.83
N TRP A 54 0.76 -3.30 -6.92
CA TRP A 54 -0.08 -3.35 -8.14
C TRP A 54 -1.56 -3.03 -7.86
N ALA A 55 -1.82 -2.09 -6.95
CA ALA A 55 -3.15 -1.73 -6.48
C ALA A 55 -4.10 -1.24 -7.59
N GLU A 56 -3.59 -0.75 -8.71
CA GLU A 56 -4.36 -0.36 -9.89
C GLU A 56 -5.25 -1.50 -10.42
N ARG A 57 -4.91 -2.76 -10.13
CA ARG A 57 -5.71 -3.94 -10.44
C ARG A 57 -7.08 -3.92 -9.76
N LEU A 58 -7.23 -3.23 -8.63
CA LEU A 58 -8.52 -3.10 -7.94
C LEU A 58 -9.53 -2.24 -8.74
N GLY A 59 -9.05 -1.36 -9.63
CA GLY A 59 -9.89 -0.49 -10.43
C GLY A 59 -10.86 0.34 -9.58
N GLU A 60 -12.16 0.19 -9.84
CA GLU A 60 -13.22 0.89 -9.10
C GLU A 60 -13.34 0.45 -7.63
N ASN A 61 -12.72 -0.67 -7.24
CA ASN A 61 -12.71 -1.17 -5.86
C ASN A 61 -11.61 -0.55 -4.99
N LEU A 62 -10.85 0.42 -5.51
CA LEU A 62 -9.88 1.15 -4.70
C LEU A 62 -10.60 1.87 -3.55
N PRO A 63 -10.12 1.75 -2.29
CA PRO A 63 -10.71 2.46 -1.17
C PRO A 63 -10.69 3.98 -1.38
N GLU A 64 -11.78 4.65 -0.99
CA GLU A 64 -11.88 6.12 -1.08
C GLU A 64 -10.86 6.83 -0.19
N GLU A 65 -10.60 6.28 1.00
CA GLU A 65 -9.58 6.71 1.94
C GLU A 65 -8.32 5.86 1.75
N ARG A 66 -7.29 6.41 1.10
CA ARG A 66 -6.02 5.71 0.86
C ARG A 66 -4.85 6.66 0.68
N LEU A 67 -3.66 6.18 0.98
CA LEU A 67 -2.41 6.84 0.61
C LEU A 67 -1.75 6.02 -0.50
N GLU A 68 -1.70 6.58 -1.71
CA GLU A 68 -0.94 5.98 -2.80
C GLU A 68 0.52 6.39 -2.72
N VAL A 69 1.41 5.44 -2.98
CA VAL A 69 2.86 5.64 -3.01
C VAL A 69 3.38 5.16 -4.35
N HIS A 70 3.85 6.10 -5.16
CA HIS A 70 4.43 5.81 -6.46
C HIS A 70 5.95 5.90 -6.37
N LEU A 71 6.65 4.86 -6.81
CA LEU A 71 8.10 4.79 -6.80
C LEU A 71 8.61 4.91 -8.24
N ALA A 72 9.54 5.84 -8.48
CA ALA A 72 10.18 6.01 -9.78
C ALA A 72 11.70 6.05 -9.65
N PHE A 73 12.38 5.47 -10.64
CA PHE A 73 13.84 5.55 -10.74
C PHE A 73 14.26 7.01 -10.96
N SER A 74 15.10 7.54 -10.08
CA SER A 74 15.74 8.86 -10.28
C SER A 74 17.18 8.73 -10.78
N ASP A 75 17.83 7.60 -10.47
CA ASP A 75 19.09 7.12 -11.05
C ASP A 75 19.20 5.59 -10.83
N GLU A 76 20.37 4.99 -11.10
CA GLU A 76 20.63 3.54 -10.96
C GLU A 76 20.30 3.01 -9.55
N THR A 77 20.63 3.76 -8.51
CA THR A 77 20.55 3.33 -7.11
C THR A 77 19.50 4.07 -6.28
N SER A 78 18.95 5.15 -6.81
CA SER A 78 18.03 6.04 -6.10
C SER A 78 16.61 5.93 -6.65
N ARG A 79 15.64 6.17 -5.76
CA ARG A 79 14.21 6.22 -6.10
C ARG A 79 13.63 7.51 -5.57
N SER A 80 12.73 8.10 -6.35
CA SER A 80 11.81 9.12 -5.89
C SER A 80 10.51 8.45 -5.41
N LEU A 81 9.94 8.97 -4.34
CA LEU A 81 8.62 8.57 -3.85
C LEU A 81 7.68 9.75 -4.03
N ILE A 82 6.54 9.49 -4.68
CA ILE A 82 5.47 10.45 -4.86
C ILE A 82 4.25 9.93 -4.08
N PHE A 83 3.71 10.78 -3.22
CA PHE A 83 2.59 10.42 -2.36
C PHE A 83 1.32 11.14 -2.81
N HIS A 84 0.23 10.39 -2.99
CA HIS A 84 -1.09 10.95 -3.26
C HIS A 84 -2.05 10.50 -2.17
N ALA A 85 -2.56 11.46 -1.40
CA ALA A 85 -3.54 11.20 -0.36
C ALA A 85 -4.96 11.39 -0.91
N PHE A 86 -5.80 10.37 -0.71
CA PHE A 86 -7.23 10.39 -1.02
C PHE A 86 -8.00 10.27 0.29
N GLY A 87 -8.93 11.20 0.52
CA GLY A 87 -9.68 11.28 1.77
C GLY A 87 -8.96 12.04 2.90
N ALA A 88 -9.72 12.33 3.95
CA ALA A 88 -9.28 13.20 5.05
C ALA A 88 -8.26 12.51 5.96
N SER A 89 -8.40 11.20 6.16
CA SER A 89 -7.52 10.42 7.03
C SER A 89 -6.14 10.25 6.40
N ALA A 90 -6.09 9.92 5.11
CA ALA A 90 -4.83 9.84 4.37
C ALA A 90 -4.13 11.20 4.28
N LYS A 91 -4.89 12.29 4.07
CA LYS A 91 -4.30 13.64 4.06
C LYS A 91 -3.64 13.98 5.39
N LYS A 92 -4.33 13.71 6.50
CA LYS A 92 -3.79 13.95 7.85
C LYS A 92 -2.51 13.13 8.10
N LEU A 93 -2.48 11.89 7.63
CA LEU A 93 -1.29 11.03 7.71
C LEU A 93 -0.12 11.65 6.94
N LEU A 94 -0.34 12.06 5.70
CA LEU A 94 0.69 12.67 4.85
C LEU A 94 1.21 13.99 5.44
N ASP A 95 0.31 14.86 5.91
CA ASP A 95 0.69 16.14 6.55
C ASP A 95 1.59 15.90 7.77
N THR A 96 1.32 14.85 8.56
CA THR A 96 2.15 14.48 9.72
C THR A 96 3.54 14.03 9.28
N PHE A 97 3.63 13.27 8.18
CA PHE A 97 4.90 12.78 7.65
C PHE A 97 5.79 13.91 7.12
N VAL A 98 5.22 14.85 6.35
CA VAL A 98 5.95 15.99 5.75
C VAL A 98 6.50 16.94 6.83
N VAL A 99 5.80 17.10 7.96
CA VAL A 99 6.31 17.88 9.10
C VAL A 99 7.51 17.20 9.79
N SER A 100 7.71 15.89 9.60
CA SER A 100 8.71 15.08 10.32
C SER A 100 9.97 14.69 9.52
N TYR A 101 10.23 15.27 8.35
CA TYR A 101 11.41 14.90 7.55
C TYR A 101 12.68 15.69 7.92
N GLU A 102 13.48 15.16 8.84
CA GLU A 102 14.91 15.52 9.00
C GLU A 102 15.77 14.58 8.15
N GLY A 103 15.92 14.88 6.85
CA GLY A 103 16.55 13.95 5.93
C GLY A 103 17.10 14.52 4.63
N GLY A 104 17.59 15.76 4.59
CA GLY A 104 18.58 16.23 3.61
C GLY A 104 18.39 15.83 2.14
N GLY A 105 17.36 16.34 1.48
CA GLY A 105 17.21 16.24 0.03
C GLY A 105 16.04 17.07 -0.45
N LYS A 106 16.31 18.08 -1.29
CA LYS A 106 15.27 19.00 -1.79
C LYS A 106 14.20 18.23 -2.55
N ILE A 107 12.95 18.44 -2.19
CA ILE A 107 11.78 18.11 -3.01
C ILE A 107 11.47 19.37 -3.83
N GLN A 108 11.43 19.22 -5.16
CA GLN A 108 10.99 20.27 -6.08
C GLN A 108 9.56 19.97 -6.53
#